data_AF-A0A3N4RYL0-F1
#
_entry.id   AF-A0A3N4RYL0-F1
#
_cell.length_a   1.000
_cell.length_b   1.000
_cell.length_c   1.000
_cell.angle_alpha   90.00
_cell.angle_beta   90.00
_cell.angle_gamma   90.00
#
_symmetry.space_group_name_H-M   'P 1'
#
loop_
_entity.id
_entity.type
_entity.pdbx_description
1 polymer ?
#
loop_
_entity_poly.entity_id
_entity_poly.type
_entity_poly.pdbx_seq_one_letter_code
_entity_poly.pdbx_strand_id
1 'polypeptide(L)'
;MRVRGPLPATTLSRAASPLRLTAAHALDLPGHSPLAADPDLRTFTADLSRPYGVQLDEDALAGARGQSYAALAERAIDALTDPARPVDLLLLVYATPDVRPGQAVALHLAGVCPGEPLSFALCDEGAGAAFSALRIADAYARTAGARRALLIAVEQADLHHRPHRPARLPDRHSAAALLWEADPEAGTPGRALRELHSTPELTDRQVDGALKELCAELPADTVLLLGPGLAAATPPPGPLTRTARPGNPYTGGWAALGAALADPGLVGLPLALADHEPETGRLDLAHWAPAEPAP
;
A
#
# COMPACT_ATOMS: atom_id res chain seq x y z
N MET A 1 7.88 -2.34 -32.65
CA MET A 1 8.87 -3.26 -32.04
C MET A 1 8.09 -4.24 -31.15
N ARG A 2 7.87 -5.49 -31.60
CA ARG A 2 7.15 -6.49 -30.79
C ARG A 2 8.18 -7.34 -30.05
N VAL A 3 8.28 -7.17 -28.73
CA VAL A 3 9.06 -8.09 -27.90
C VAL A 3 8.25 -9.38 -27.81
N ARG A 4 8.74 -10.44 -28.46
CA ARG A 4 8.20 -11.80 -28.37
C ARG A 4 9.14 -12.61 -27.48
N GLY A 5 8.61 -13.09 -26.36
CA GLY A 5 9.30 -13.94 -25.39
C GLY A 5 9.02 -13.47 -23.97
N PRO A 6 8.82 -14.36 -22.99
CA PRO A 6 8.80 -13.95 -21.59
C PRO A 6 10.12 -13.24 -21.30
N LEU A 7 10.04 -12.07 -20.66
CA LEU A 7 11.23 -11.43 -20.11
C LEU A 7 11.92 -12.46 -19.22
N PRO A 8 13.26 -12.62 -19.29
CA PRO A 8 13.96 -13.52 -18.40
C PRO A 8 13.58 -13.16 -16.97
N ALA A 9 13.24 -14.18 -16.16
CA ALA A 9 12.98 -13.97 -14.74
C ALA A 9 14.20 -13.23 -14.19
N THR A 10 14.00 -11.98 -13.79
CA THR A 10 15.04 -11.18 -13.17
C THR A 10 15.19 -11.77 -11.77
N THR A 11 16.01 -12.81 -11.65
CA THR A 11 16.37 -13.39 -10.35
C THR A 11 17.32 -12.42 -9.69
N LEU A 12 16.76 -11.32 -9.16
CA LEU A 12 17.46 -10.49 -8.21
C LEU A 12 17.88 -11.40 -7.04
N SER A 13 19.12 -11.25 -6.58
CA SER A 13 19.64 -12.01 -5.46
C SER A 13 18.68 -11.92 -4.26
N ARG A 14 18.42 -13.05 -3.59
CA ARG A 14 17.67 -13.14 -2.32
C ARG A 14 18.33 -12.40 -1.15
N ALA A 15 19.37 -11.61 -1.38
CA ALA A 15 19.93 -10.73 -0.37
C ALA A 15 18.84 -9.76 0.12
N ALA A 16 18.96 -9.31 1.37
CA ALA A 16 18.07 -8.28 1.88
C ALA A 16 18.05 -7.05 0.98
N SER A 17 16.92 -6.35 0.99
CA SER A 17 16.79 -5.08 0.28
C SER A 17 17.88 -4.12 0.75
N PRO A 18 18.51 -3.37 -0.17
CA PRO A 18 19.39 -2.28 0.23
C PRO A 18 18.62 -1.14 0.93
N LEU A 19 17.30 -1.07 0.74
CA LEU A 19 16.44 -0.12 1.43
C LEU A 19 15.97 -0.63 2.80
N ARG A 20 15.95 0.28 3.78
CA ARG A 20 15.47 0.04 5.13
C ARG A 20 14.21 0.87 5.40
N LEU A 21 13.21 0.28 6.04
CA LEU A 21 12.01 0.96 6.53
C LEU A 21 12.37 1.76 7.77
N THR A 22 12.34 3.09 7.63
CA THR A 22 12.79 4.03 8.66
C THR A 22 11.64 4.80 9.27
N ALA A 23 10.58 5.05 8.51
CA ALA A 23 9.39 5.72 9.00
C ALA A 23 8.12 5.22 8.33
N ALA A 24 7.00 5.37 9.04
CA ALA A 24 5.67 5.14 8.52
C ALA A 24 4.70 6.15 9.13
N HIS A 25 3.68 6.51 8.37
CA HIS A 25 2.62 7.38 8.82
C HIS A 25 1.28 6.87 8.30
N ALA A 26 0.28 6.82 9.17
CA ALA A 26 -1.09 6.48 8.78
C ALA A 26 -2.04 7.52 9.36
N LEU A 27 -3.05 7.89 8.56
CA LEU A 27 -4.03 8.89 8.94
C LEU A 27 -5.40 8.56 8.36
N ASP A 28 -6.43 8.93 9.12
CA ASP A 28 -7.82 8.95 8.67
C ASP A 28 -8.21 10.40 8.39
N LEU A 29 -8.93 10.64 7.29
CA LEU A 29 -9.52 11.93 6.97
C LEU A 29 -11.04 11.87 7.16
N PRO A 30 -11.60 12.62 8.12
CA PRO A 30 -13.04 12.68 8.30
C PRO A 30 -13.69 13.52 7.20
N GLY A 31 -14.93 13.15 6.85
CA GLY A 31 -15.75 13.90 5.90
C GLY A 31 -15.25 13.84 4.47
N HIS A 32 -15.94 14.59 3.60
CA HIS A 32 -15.69 14.58 2.17
C HIS A 32 -14.84 15.78 1.73
N SER A 33 -14.13 15.61 0.61
CA SER A 33 -13.32 16.68 0.04
C SER A 33 -14.23 17.71 -0.61
N PRO A 34 -13.96 19.02 -0.47
CA PRO A 34 -14.61 20.04 -1.31
C PRO A 34 -14.43 19.78 -2.80
N LEU A 35 -13.35 19.07 -3.17
CA LEU A 35 -13.05 18.65 -4.53
C LEU A 35 -14.02 17.61 -5.09
N ALA A 36 -14.81 16.94 -4.24
CA ALA A 36 -15.86 16.03 -4.68
C ALA A 36 -17.08 16.75 -5.28
N ALA A 37 -17.17 18.08 -5.14
CA ALA A 37 -18.16 18.92 -5.80
C ALA A 37 -17.73 19.38 -7.21
N ASP A 38 -16.70 18.74 -7.80
CA ASP A 38 -16.21 19.09 -9.13
C ASP A 38 -17.34 18.95 -10.18
N PRO A 39 -17.64 20.02 -10.95
CA PRO A 39 -18.74 20.00 -11.91
C PRO A 39 -18.57 18.94 -13.01
N ASP A 40 -17.33 18.55 -13.31
CA ASP A 40 -17.04 17.58 -14.36
C ASP A 40 -17.10 16.13 -13.87
N LEU A 41 -17.12 15.89 -12.55
CA LEU A 41 -17.12 14.54 -11.97
C LEU A 41 -18.30 13.71 -12.46
N ARG A 42 -19.50 14.29 -12.47
CA ARG A 42 -20.70 13.59 -12.95
C ARG A 42 -20.56 13.17 -14.41
N THR A 43 -20.14 14.08 -15.28
CA THR A 43 -20.01 13.81 -16.72
C THR A 43 -18.92 12.78 -16.97
N PHE A 44 -17.76 12.95 -16.31
CA PHE A 44 -16.63 12.03 -16.41
C PHE A 44 -17.01 10.62 -15.98
N THR A 45 -17.66 10.45 -14.82
CA THR A 45 -18.11 9.14 -14.36
C THR A 45 -19.16 8.54 -15.31
N ALA A 46 -20.08 9.36 -15.84
CA ALA A 46 -21.11 8.89 -16.79
C ALA A 46 -20.49 8.33 -18.07
N ASP A 47 -19.50 9.03 -18.62
CA ASP A 47 -18.82 8.63 -19.84
C ASP A 47 -18.01 7.34 -19.64
N LEU A 48 -17.36 7.19 -18.48
CA LEU A 48 -16.65 5.95 -18.12
C LEU A 48 -17.59 4.78 -17.86
N SER A 49 -18.75 5.02 -17.24
CA SER A 49 -19.66 3.95 -16.81
C SER A 49 -20.60 3.46 -17.92
N ARG A 50 -20.92 4.34 -18.89
CA ARG A 50 -21.89 4.10 -19.97
C ARG A 50 -21.60 2.83 -20.79
N PRO A 51 -20.36 2.52 -21.23
CA PRO A 51 -20.08 1.30 -22.01
C PRO A 51 -20.37 0.00 -21.24
N TYR A 52 -20.36 0.06 -19.90
CA TYR A 52 -20.51 -1.10 -19.03
C TYR A 52 -21.93 -1.22 -18.46
N GLY A 53 -22.86 -0.35 -18.87
CA GLY A 53 -24.23 -0.33 -18.35
C GLY A 53 -24.31 -0.07 -16.85
N VAL A 54 -23.27 0.53 -16.26
CA VAL A 54 -23.17 0.82 -14.84
C VAL A 54 -23.88 2.15 -14.56
N GLN A 55 -24.83 2.12 -13.62
CA GLN A 55 -25.58 3.32 -13.23
C GLN A 55 -24.73 4.24 -12.35
N LEU A 56 -24.95 5.55 -12.48
CA LEU A 56 -24.38 6.51 -11.54
C LEU A 56 -25.01 6.36 -10.15
N ASP A 57 -24.25 6.72 -9.13
CA ASP A 57 -24.78 6.98 -7.80
C ASP A 57 -25.06 8.48 -7.67
N GLU A 58 -26.29 8.87 -8.05
CA GLU A 58 -26.70 10.28 -8.04
C GLU A 58 -26.74 10.87 -6.62
N ASP A 59 -26.97 10.06 -5.59
CA ASP A 59 -26.94 10.53 -4.20
C ASP A 59 -25.49 10.84 -3.76
N ALA A 60 -24.53 10.01 -4.17
CA ALA A 60 -23.11 10.27 -3.94
C ALA A 60 -22.63 11.53 -4.67
N LEU A 61 -23.04 11.71 -5.93
CA LEU A 61 -22.70 12.88 -6.74
C LEU A 61 -23.33 14.16 -6.20
N ALA A 62 -24.64 14.16 -5.93
CA ALA A 62 -25.35 15.33 -5.41
C ALA A 62 -24.87 15.72 -3.99
N GLY A 63 -24.46 14.73 -3.20
CA GLY A 63 -23.91 14.93 -1.86
C GLY A 63 -22.42 15.33 -1.82
N ALA A 64 -21.76 15.47 -2.98
CA ALA A 64 -20.31 15.71 -3.06
C ALA A 64 -19.51 14.75 -2.16
N ARG A 65 -19.83 13.45 -2.25
CA ARG A 65 -19.21 12.40 -1.42
C ARG A 65 -17.85 11.99 -2.00
N GLY A 66 -16.93 11.58 -1.14
CA GLY A 66 -15.59 11.11 -1.50
C GLY A 66 -14.43 11.97 -1.01
N GLN A 67 -13.20 11.51 -1.25
CA GLN A 67 -11.97 12.22 -0.88
C GLN A 67 -10.98 12.33 -2.03
N SER A 68 -10.13 13.36 -1.97
CA SER A 68 -9.06 13.55 -2.92
C SER A 68 -7.82 12.76 -2.51
N TYR A 69 -7.32 11.93 -3.43
CA TYR A 69 -6.10 11.16 -3.24
C TYR A 69 -4.87 12.06 -3.15
N ALA A 70 -4.82 13.15 -3.91
CA ALA A 70 -3.78 14.16 -3.77
C ALA A 70 -3.78 14.75 -2.35
N ALA A 71 -4.94 15.16 -1.84
CA ALA A 71 -5.04 15.74 -0.49
C ALA A 71 -4.67 14.75 0.63
N LEU A 72 -5.03 13.47 0.48
CA LEU A 72 -4.61 12.39 1.39
C LEU A 72 -3.10 12.17 1.36
N ALA A 73 -2.54 12.06 0.16
CA ALA A 73 -1.13 11.72 -0.04
C ALA A 73 -0.18 12.90 0.30
N GLU A 74 -0.56 14.14 0.02
CA GLU A 74 0.20 15.34 0.41
C GLU A 74 0.43 15.39 1.92
N ARG A 75 -0.60 15.09 2.72
CA ARG A 75 -0.45 15.01 4.19
C ARG A 75 0.55 13.94 4.63
N ALA A 76 0.61 12.83 3.90
CA ALA A 76 1.56 11.77 4.19
C ALA A 76 3.00 12.17 3.76
N ILE A 77 3.15 12.91 2.66
CA ILE A 77 4.42 13.50 2.22
C ILE A 77 4.92 14.49 3.28
N ASP A 78 4.07 15.41 3.73
CA ASP A 78 4.41 16.41 4.75
C ASP A 78 4.82 15.77 6.08
N ALA A 79 4.24 14.62 6.43
CA ALA A 79 4.55 13.92 7.67
C ALA A 79 5.88 13.17 7.63
N LEU A 80 6.31 12.68 6.45
CA LEU A 80 7.44 11.77 6.33
C LEU A 80 8.68 12.38 5.67
N THR A 81 8.53 13.44 4.90
CA THR A 81 9.61 13.99 4.06
C THR A 81 9.82 15.47 4.32
N ASP A 82 10.99 15.97 3.93
CA ASP A 82 11.33 17.38 3.93
C ASP A 82 12.39 17.66 2.83
N PRO A 83 12.72 18.92 2.54
CA PRO A 83 13.71 19.26 1.52
C PRO A 83 15.12 18.68 1.74
N ALA A 84 15.50 18.30 2.97
CA ALA A 84 16.78 17.64 3.25
C ALA A 84 16.72 16.11 3.01
N ARG A 85 15.52 15.55 2.87
CA ARG A 85 15.26 14.13 2.60
C ARG A 85 14.56 13.94 1.25
N PRO A 86 15.24 14.23 0.11
CA PRO A 86 14.65 14.10 -1.22
C PRO A 86 14.31 12.64 -1.54
N VAL A 87 13.15 12.42 -2.12
CA VAL A 87 12.65 11.12 -2.56
C VAL A 87 13.06 10.89 -4.01
N ASP A 88 13.56 9.70 -4.32
CA ASP A 88 13.93 9.33 -5.69
C ASP A 88 12.79 8.59 -6.40
N LEU A 89 11.95 7.88 -5.63
CA LEU A 89 10.86 7.04 -6.12
C LEU A 89 9.59 7.23 -5.29
N LEU A 90 8.48 7.56 -5.96
CA LEU A 90 7.15 7.66 -5.34
C LEU A 90 6.22 6.58 -5.91
N LEU A 91 5.61 5.79 -5.02
CA LEU A 91 4.71 4.70 -5.37
C LEU A 91 3.33 4.98 -4.77
N LEU A 92 2.39 5.43 -5.61
CA LEU A 92 1.00 5.64 -5.22
C LEU A 92 0.19 4.37 -5.44
N VAL A 93 -0.52 3.91 -4.42
CA VAL A 93 -1.36 2.72 -4.45
C VAL A 93 -2.81 3.11 -4.14
N TYR A 94 -3.76 2.67 -4.96
CA TYR A 94 -5.19 2.86 -4.73
C TYR A 94 -6.01 1.78 -5.45
N ALA A 95 -7.27 1.57 -5.05
CA ALA A 95 -8.14 0.56 -5.65
C ALA A 95 -9.49 1.11 -6.13
N THR A 96 -9.83 2.35 -5.80
CA THR A 96 -11.05 3.02 -6.27
C THR A 96 -10.71 4.29 -7.05
N PRO A 97 -11.64 4.86 -7.84
CA PRO A 97 -11.39 6.13 -8.52
C PRO A 97 -11.23 7.29 -7.52
N ASP A 98 -10.41 8.29 -7.88
CA ASP A 98 -10.33 9.57 -7.18
C ASP A 98 -11.53 10.47 -7.51
N VAL A 99 -11.83 11.46 -6.67
CA VAL A 99 -12.89 12.47 -6.90
C VAL A 99 -12.51 13.54 -7.92
N ARG A 100 -11.28 13.53 -8.45
CA ARG A 100 -10.74 14.54 -9.37
C ARG A 100 -10.61 13.98 -10.79
N PRO A 101 -11.57 14.27 -11.69
CA PRO A 101 -11.49 13.87 -13.09
C PRO A 101 -10.20 14.35 -13.76
N GLY A 102 -9.57 13.46 -14.54
CA GLY A 102 -8.42 13.81 -15.38
C GLY A 102 -7.13 14.16 -14.64
N GLN A 103 -7.12 14.19 -13.30
CA GLN A 103 -5.91 14.45 -12.53
C GLN A 103 -5.04 13.18 -12.46
N ALA A 104 -3.82 13.27 -13.01
CA ALA A 104 -2.80 12.25 -12.81
C ALA A 104 -2.17 12.42 -11.41
N VAL A 105 -2.76 11.80 -10.38
CA VAL A 105 -2.37 11.99 -8.98
C VAL A 105 -0.89 11.72 -8.73
N ALA A 106 -0.33 10.63 -9.27
CA ALA A 106 1.09 10.32 -9.10
C ALA A 106 2.02 11.41 -9.69
N LEU A 107 1.67 11.98 -10.85
CA LEU A 107 2.42 13.08 -11.47
C LEU A 107 2.32 14.37 -10.64
N HIS A 108 1.12 14.67 -10.14
CA HIS A 108 0.91 15.79 -9.22
C HIS A 108 1.77 15.64 -7.96
N LEU A 109 1.77 14.46 -7.35
CA LEU A 109 2.57 14.16 -6.16
C LEU A 109 4.08 14.25 -6.43
N ALA A 110 4.55 13.84 -7.60
CA ALA A 110 5.96 14.01 -7.98
C ALA A 110 6.39 15.49 -8.00
N GLY A 111 5.48 16.40 -8.39
CA GLY A 111 5.76 17.84 -8.43
C GLY A 111 5.79 18.52 -7.06
N VAL A 112 5.15 17.95 -6.04
CA VAL A 112 5.13 18.49 -4.66
C VAL A 112 6.03 17.73 -3.70
N CYS A 113 6.40 16.49 -4.01
CA CYS A 113 7.30 15.69 -3.20
C CYS A 113 8.76 16.18 -3.35
N PRO A 114 9.49 16.42 -2.24
CA PRO A 114 10.90 16.77 -2.30
C PRO A 114 11.70 15.76 -3.14
N GLY A 115 12.54 16.24 -4.06
CA GLY A 115 13.40 15.41 -4.90
C GLY A 115 12.89 15.15 -6.33
N GLU A 116 11.67 15.60 -6.66
CA GLU A 116 11.05 15.38 -7.98
C GLU A 116 11.09 13.89 -8.40
N PRO A 117 10.55 12.98 -7.56
CA PRO A 117 10.75 11.54 -7.73
C PRO A 117 10.17 11.02 -9.04
N LEU A 118 10.77 9.94 -9.54
CA LEU A 118 10.07 9.09 -10.50
C LEU A 118 8.81 8.51 -9.81
N SER A 119 7.65 8.67 -10.43
CA SER A 119 6.38 8.27 -9.82
C SER A 119 5.67 7.14 -10.56
N PHE A 120 5.15 6.16 -9.81
CA PHE A 120 4.25 5.12 -10.30
C PHE A 120 2.89 5.22 -9.62
N ALA A 121 1.84 4.91 -10.36
CA ALA A 121 0.51 4.61 -9.83
C ALA A 121 0.24 3.11 -10.02
N LEU A 122 -0.12 2.42 -8.94
CA LEU A 122 -0.53 1.02 -8.94
C LEU A 122 -2.00 0.96 -8.54
N CYS A 123 -2.81 0.37 -9.42
CA CYS A 123 -4.24 0.17 -9.20
C CYS A 123 -4.67 -1.23 -9.62
N ASP A 124 -5.91 -1.60 -9.29
CA ASP A 124 -6.57 -2.86 -9.68
C ASP A 124 -5.88 -4.14 -9.19
N GLU A 125 -5.03 -4.02 -8.17
CA GLU A 125 -4.32 -5.13 -7.54
C GLU A 125 -4.82 -5.44 -6.11
N GLY A 126 -5.83 -4.69 -5.67
CA GLY A 126 -6.45 -4.86 -4.36
C GLY A 126 -5.46 -4.73 -3.21
N ALA A 127 -5.62 -5.55 -2.15
CA ALA A 127 -4.74 -5.54 -0.98
C ALA A 127 -3.25 -5.78 -1.33
N GLY A 128 -2.98 -6.53 -2.40
CA GLY A 128 -1.61 -6.86 -2.80
C GLY A 128 -0.86 -5.74 -3.54
N ALA A 129 -1.52 -4.64 -3.92
CA ALA A 129 -0.92 -3.57 -4.71
C ALA A 129 0.31 -2.94 -4.03
N ALA A 130 0.25 -2.75 -2.71
CA ALA A 130 1.38 -2.23 -1.94
C ALA A 130 2.53 -3.24 -1.78
N PHE A 131 2.25 -4.56 -1.86
CA PHE A 131 3.29 -5.58 -1.97
C PHE A 131 3.97 -5.56 -3.34
N SER A 132 3.24 -5.30 -4.42
CA SER A 132 3.83 -5.03 -5.73
C SER A 132 4.69 -3.75 -5.73
N ALA A 133 4.24 -2.69 -5.05
CA ALA A 133 5.02 -1.47 -4.90
C ALA A 133 6.34 -1.71 -4.14
N LEU A 134 6.33 -2.55 -3.09
CA LEU A 134 7.56 -3.02 -2.40
C LEU A 134 8.55 -3.67 -3.39
N ARG A 135 8.08 -4.52 -4.31
CA ARG A 135 8.94 -5.14 -5.35
C ARG A 135 9.56 -4.10 -6.26
N ILE A 136 8.79 -3.10 -6.68
CA ILE A 136 9.28 -2.03 -7.53
C ILE A 136 10.35 -1.22 -6.80
N ALA A 137 10.10 -0.83 -5.54
CA ALA A 137 11.07 -0.11 -4.72
C ALA A 137 12.40 -0.88 -4.59
N ASP A 138 12.34 -2.18 -4.26
CA ASP A 138 13.53 -3.02 -4.15
C ASP A 138 14.28 -3.13 -5.48
N ALA A 139 13.55 -3.33 -6.59
CA ALA A 139 14.15 -3.42 -7.91
C ALA A 139 14.86 -2.12 -8.31
N TYR A 140 14.25 -0.96 -8.09
CA TYR A 140 14.85 0.35 -8.38
C TYR A 140 16.06 0.64 -7.49
N ALA A 141 16.02 0.26 -6.22
CA ALA A 141 17.17 0.42 -5.34
C ALA A 141 18.37 -0.43 -5.79
N ARG A 142 18.12 -1.67 -6.24
CA ARG A 142 19.19 -2.57 -6.71
C ARG A 142 19.74 -2.24 -8.09
N THR A 143 18.90 -1.73 -8.99
CA THR A 143 19.25 -1.62 -10.42
C THR A 143 19.41 -0.18 -10.91
N ALA A 144 18.72 0.77 -10.29
CA ALA A 144 18.71 2.18 -10.68
C ALA A 144 19.28 3.11 -9.61
N GLY A 145 19.70 2.57 -8.47
CA GLY A 145 20.34 3.33 -7.39
C GLY A 145 19.38 4.24 -6.62
N ALA A 146 18.07 3.95 -6.61
CA ALA A 146 17.12 4.67 -5.76
C ALA A 146 17.55 4.51 -4.29
N ARG A 147 17.81 5.63 -3.62
CA ARG A 147 18.26 5.70 -2.23
C ARG A 147 17.10 5.96 -1.29
N ARG A 148 16.05 6.62 -1.76
CA ARG A 148 14.85 6.95 -1.01
C ARG A 148 13.58 6.65 -1.80
N ALA A 149 12.72 5.81 -1.24
CA ALA A 149 11.43 5.46 -1.82
C ALA A 149 10.30 5.76 -0.84
N LEU A 150 9.24 6.41 -1.34
CA LEU A 150 8.03 6.71 -0.60
C LEU A 150 6.86 5.92 -1.21
N LEU A 151 6.33 4.97 -0.47
CA LEU A 151 5.07 4.30 -0.81
C LEU A 151 3.93 5.02 -0.09
N ILE A 152 2.86 5.34 -0.81
CA ILE A 152 1.63 5.90 -0.26
C ILE A 152 0.45 5.08 -0.77
N ALA A 153 -0.23 4.38 0.13
CA ALA A 153 -1.53 3.76 -0.14
C ALA A 153 -2.64 4.72 0.31
N VAL A 154 -3.63 4.94 -0.56
CA VAL A 154 -4.81 5.76 -0.28
C VAL A 154 -6.08 5.01 -0.63
N GLU A 155 -7.13 5.25 0.13
CA GLU A 155 -8.46 4.69 -0.15
C GLU A 155 -9.58 5.65 0.28
N GLN A 156 -10.74 5.53 -0.37
CA GLN A 156 -11.93 6.32 -0.06
C GLN A 156 -13.20 5.47 0.06
N ALA A 157 -14.12 5.91 0.91
CA ALA A 157 -15.33 5.18 1.27
C ALA A 157 -16.49 5.33 0.27
N ASP A 158 -16.31 6.06 -0.83
CA ASP A 158 -17.39 6.42 -1.75
C ASP A 158 -17.05 6.02 -3.18
N LEU A 159 -18.11 5.64 -3.93
CA LEU A 159 -18.09 5.50 -5.38
C LEU A 159 -19.19 6.38 -5.97
N HIS A 160 -18.93 6.97 -7.13
CA HIS A 160 -19.90 7.79 -7.87
C HIS A 160 -20.72 6.99 -8.88
N HIS A 161 -20.62 5.66 -8.80
CA HIS A 161 -21.35 4.70 -9.61
C HIS A 161 -21.75 3.50 -8.76
N ARG A 162 -22.79 2.78 -9.20
CA ARG A 162 -23.32 1.60 -8.53
C ARG A 162 -22.68 0.35 -9.14
N PRO A 163 -21.70 -0.29 -8.46
CA PRO A 163 -21.00 -1.42 -9.04
C PRO A 163 -21.96 -2.62 -9.19
N HIS A 164 -21.74 -3.44 -10.23
CA HIS A 164 -22.55 -4.65 -10.50
C HIS A 164 -22.47 -5.69 -9.39
N ARG A 165 -21.41 -5.65 -8.60
CA ARG A 165 -21.18 -6.47 -7.41
C ARG A 165 -20.77 -5.55 -6.26
N PRO A 166 -21.06 -5.90 -5.00
CA PRO A 166 -20.58 -5.12 -3.86
C PRO A 166 -19.06 -4.91 -3.95
N ALA A 167 -18.63 -3.65 -3.97
CA ALA A 167 -17.21 -3.30 -3.91
C ALA A 167 -16.72 -3.35 -2.46
N ARG A 168 -15.45 -3.70 -2.25
CA ARG A 168 -14.80 -3.58 -0.94
C ARG A 168 -14.40 -2.13 -0.67
N LEU A 169 -15.39 -1.31 -0.30
CA LEU A 169 -15.12 0.06 0.12
C LEU A 169 -14.65 0.08 1.58
N PRO A 170 -13.69 0.95 1.93
CA PRO A 170 -13.37 1.22 3.32
C PRO A 170 -14.53 1.95 4.00
N ASP A 171 -14.62 1.84 5.32
CA ASP A 171 -15.59 2.55 6.15
C ASP A 171 -15.24 4.04 6.31
N ARG A 172 -14.07 4.46 5.83
CA ARG A 172 -13.51 5.82 5.96
C ARG A 172 -12.45 6.10 4.90
N HIS A 173 -12.12 7.37 4.74
CA HIS A 173 -11.02 7.81 3.90
C HIS A 173 -9.71 7.75 4.70
N SER A 174 -8.68 7.16 4.12
CA SER A 174 -7.42 6.97 4.83
C SER A 174 -6.22 6.92 3.90
N ALA A 175 -5.06 7.18 4.49
CA ALA A 175 -3.77 6.99 3.86
C ALA A 175 -2.84 6.23 4.81
N ALA A 176 -1.98 5.40 4.23
CA ALA A 176 -0.84 4.80 4.91
C ALA A 176 0.39 4.97 4.03
N ALA A 177 1.47 5.50 4.59
CA ALA A 177 2.71 5.77 3.89
C ALA A 177 3.91 5.17 4.61
N LEU A 178 4.89 4.75 3.82
CA LEU A 178 6.13 4.13 4.26
C LEU A 178 7.31 4.82 3.59
N LEU A 179 8.29 5.23 4.38
CA LEU A 179 9.55 5.78 3.89
C LEU A 179 10.66 4.74 4.01
N TRP A 180 11.34 4.51 2.89
CA TRP A 180 12.45 3.60 2.76
C TRP A 180 13.73 4.32 2.39
N GLU A 181 14.84 3.99 3.06
CA GLU A 181 16.13 4.66 2.88
C GLU A 181 17.27 3.65 2.82
N ALA A 182 18.18 3.82 1.86
CA ALA A 182 19.39 3.00 1.74
C ALA A 182 20.41 3.36 2.82
N ASP A 183 20.61 4.67 3.03
CA ASP A 183 21.55 5.25 3.99
C ASP A 183 20.77 6.19 4.93
N PRO A 184 20.04 5.66 5.93
CA PRO A 184 19.37 6.48 6.93
C PRO A 184 20.36 7.36 7.71
N GLU A 185 19.87 8.47 8.25
CA GLU A 185 20.67 9.30 9.16
C GLU A 185 21.20 8.49 10.35
N ALA A 186 22.43 8.79 10.78
CA ALA A 186 23.11 8.07 11.86
C ALA A 186 22.22 7.96 13.12
N GLY A 187 22.07 6.73 13.64
CA GLY A 187 21.20 6.46 14.79
C GLY A 187 19.70 6.32 14.47
N THR A 188 19.27 6.58 13.23
CA THR A 188 17.89 6.28 12.81
C THR A 188 17.73 4.77 12.66
N PRO A 189 16.82 4.13 13.42
CA PRO A 189 16.57 2.70 13.32
C PRO A 189 15.91 2.39 11.97
N GLY A 190 16.46 1.42 11.24
CA GLY A 190 15.94 1.00 9.95
C GLY A 190 15.79 -0.52 9.86
N ARG A 191 14.67 -0.98 9.30
CA ARG A 191 14.39 -2.42 9.10
C ARG A 191 14.53 -2.82 7.63
N ALA A 192 15.49 -3.68 7.33
CA ALA A 192 15.66 -4.18 5.96
C ALA A 192 14.53 -5.15 5.60
N LEU A 193 13.92 -4.98 4.42
CA LEU A 193 13.03 -5.99 3.84
C LEU A 193 13.86 -7.24 3.51
N ARG A 194 13.53 -8.37 4.13
CA ARG A 194 14.24 -9.64 3.94
C ARG A 194 13.58 -10.48 2.86
N GLU A 195 12.25 -10.56 2.91
CA GLU A 195 11.50 -11.47 2.05
C GLU A 195 10.17 -10.84 1.63
N LEU A 196 9.72 -11.23 0.44
CA LEU A 196 8.46 -10.81 -0.13
C LEU A 196 7.87 -11.94 -0.97
N HIS A 197 6.85 -12.60 -0.43
CA HIS A 197 6.21 -13.77 -1.01
C HIS A 197 4.82 -13.42 -1.53
N SER A 198 4.43 -14.02 -2.66
CA SER A 198 3.05 -13.99 -3.16
C SER A 198 2.64 -15.40 -3.57
N THR A 199 1.50 -15.84 -3.09
CA THR A 199 0.84 -17.08 -3.51
C THR A 199 -0.47 -16.71 -4.20
N PRO A 200 -0.59 -16.86 -5.54
CA PRO A 200 -1.80 -16.51 -6.27
C PRO A 200 -2.83 -17.66 -6.24
N GLU A 201 -4.06 -17.35 -6.70
CA GLU A 201 -5.11 -18.34 -7.02
C GLU A 201 -5.56 -19.22 -5.85
N LEU A 202 -5.47 -18.73 -4.61
CA LEU A 202 -6.01 -19.41 -3.45
C LEU A 202 -7.52 -19.25 -3.36
N THR A 203 -8.20 -20.35 -3.02
CA THR A 203 -9.59 -20.29 -2.55
C THR A 203 -9.62 -19.96 -1.06
N ASP A 204 -10.74 -19.42 -0.56
CA ASP A 204 -10.92 -19.09 0.87
C ASP A 204 -10.57 -20.26 1.82
N ARG A 205 -10.83 -21.50 1.38
CA ARG A 205 -10.53 -22.72 2.17
C ARG A 205 -9.04 -23.04 2.27
N GLN A 206 -8.21 -22.49 1.38
CA GLN A 206 -6.78 -22.73 1.33
C GLN A 206 -5.97 -21.64 2.04
N VAL A 207 -6.58 -20.49 2.34
CA VAL A 207 -5.89 -19.33 2.93
C VAL A 207 -5.21 -19.68 4.26
N ASP A 208 -5.90 -20.32 5.20
CA ASP A 208 -5.33 -20.70 6.50
C ASP A 208 -4.11 -21.64 6.36
N GLY A 209 -4.21 -22.61 5.45
CA GLY A 209 -3.12 -23.55 5.16
C GLY A 209 -1.90 -22.84 4.55
N ALA A 210 -2.13 -22.01 3.53
CA ALA A 210 -1.09 -21.26 2.86
C ALA A 210 -0.43 -20.23 3.79
N LEU A 211 -1.21 -19.53 4.63
CA LEU A 211 -0.68 -18.60 5.64
C LEU A 211 0.23 -19.32 6.63
N LYS A 212 -0.19 -20.51 7.10
CA LYS A 212 0.62 -21.34 7.99
C LYS A 212 1.93 -21.78 7.33
N GLU A 213 1.88 -22.20 6.07
CA GLU A 213 3.08 -22.59 5.30
C GLU A 213 4.04 -21.42 5.13
N LEU A 214 3.55 -20.24 4.75
CA LEU A 214 4.37 -19.03 4.61
C LEU A 214 5.00 -18.62 5.95
N CYS A 215 4.28 -18.77 7.06
CA CYS A 215 4.79 -18.39 8.39
C CYS A 215 5.75 -19.42 8.99
N ALA A 216 5.79 -20.65 8.48
CA ALA A 216 6.66 -21.70 9.01
C ALA A 216 8.16 -21.41 8.81
N GLU A 217 8.49 -20.60 7.80
CA GLU A 217 9.86 -20.18 7.48
C GLU A 217 10.29 -18.91 8.25
N LEU A 218 9.37 -18.27 8.98
CA LEU A 218 9.69 -17.07 9.74
C LEU A 218 10.47 -17.40 11.03
N PRO A 219 11.36 -16.51 11.49
CA PRO A 219 11.94 -16.60 12.82
C PRO A 219 10.87 -16.71 13.91
N ALA A 220 11.11 -17.53 14.94
CA ALA A 220 10.13 -17.85 15.99
C ALA A 220 9.66 -16.62 16.81
N ASP A 221 10.48 -15.57 16.87
CA ASP A 221 10.23 -14.31 17.57
C ASP A 221 9.60 -13.22 16.67
N THR A 222 9.27 -13.55 15.42
CA THR A 222 8.63 -12.63 14.49
C THR A 222 7.24 -12.23 14.99
N VAL A 223 6.94 -10.94 14.93
CA VAL A 223 5.58 -10.43 15.13
C VAL A 223 4.85 -10.44 13.80
N LEU A 224 3.76 -11.20 13.73
CA LEU A 224 2.91 -11.31 12.54
C LEU A 224 1.77 -10.30 12.61
N LEU A 225 1.69 -9.44 11.59
CA LEU A 225 0.60 -8.51 11.36
C LEU A 225 -0.31 -9.11 10.29
N LEU A 226 -1.59 -9.27 10.61
CA LEU A 226 -2.60 -9.74 9.67
C LEU A 226 -3.39 -8.54 9.14
N GLY A 227 -3.36 -8.33 7.83
CA GLY A 227 -4.17 -7.33 7.16
C GLY A 227 -5.66 -7.67 7.15
N PRO A 228 -6.51 -6.72 6.72
CA PRO A 228 -7.97 -6.89 6.77
C PRO A 228 -8.51 -8.07 5.96
N GLY A 229 -7.85 -8.47 4.87
CA GLY A 229 -8.22 -9.65 4.09
C GLY A 229 -8.05 -10.98 4.83
N LEU A 230 -7.31 -10.95 5.95
CA LEU A 230 -7.06 -12.09 6.84
C LEU A 230 -7.78 -11.95 8.20
N ALA A 231 -8.75 -11.04 8.34
CA ALA A 231 -9.43 -10.80 9.62
C ALA A 231 -10.18 -12.04 10.17
N ALA A 232 -10.61 -12.94 9.29
CA ALA A 232 -11.27 -14.20 9.67
C ALA A 232 -10.33 -15.42 9.68
N ALA A 233 -9.06 -15.24 9.29
CA ALA A 233 -8.08 -16.32 9.22
C ALA A 233 -7.67 -16.78 10.62
N THR A 234 -7.35 -18.06 10.75
CA THR A 234 -6.82 -18.59 12.01
C THR A 234 -5.34 -18.20 12.14
N PRO A 235 -4.93 -17.47 13.19
CA PRO A 235 -3.53 -17.14 13.39
C PRO A 235 -2.65 -18.40 13.46
N PRO A 236 -1.50 -18.43 12.76
CA PRO A 236 -0.58 -19.55 12.88
C PRO A 236 -0.03 -19.66 14.32
N PRO A 237 0.20 -20.88 14.84
CA PRO A 237 0.77 -21.06 16.16
C PRO A 237 2.24 -20.60 16.19
N GLY A 238 2.67 -19.95 17.27
CA GLY A 238 4.06 -19.52 17.46
C GLY A 238 4.21 -18.00 17.57
N PRO A 239 4.10 -17.24 16.46
CA PRO A 239 4.38 -15.81 16.46
C PRO A 239 3.34 -15.01 17.24
N LEU A 240 3.78 -13.94 17.89
CA LEU A 240 2.86 -12.92 18.41
C LEU A 240 2.11 -12.33 17.22
N THR A 241 0.79 -12.55 17.17
CA THR A 241 -0.04 -12.09 16.06
C THR A 241 -0.87 -10.87 16.46
N ARG A 242 -0.89 -9.83 15.61
CA ARG A 242 -1.77 -8.66 15.72
C ARG A 242 -2.59 -8.54 14.44
N THR A 243 -3.90 -8.35 14.56
CA THR A 243 -4.78 -8.11 13.41
C THR A 243 -4.99 -6.61 13.21
N ALA A 244 -4.92 -6.16 11.96
CA ALA A 244 -5.22 -4.81 11.57
C ALA A 244 -6.67 -4.43 11.93
N ARG A 245 -6.91 -3.14 12.15
CA ARG A 245 -8.26 -2.64 12.39
C ARG A 245 -9.15 -2.97 11.16
N PRO A 246 -10.37 -3.47 11.37
CA PRO A 246 -11.30 -3.71 10.26
C PRO A 246 -11.77 -2.41 9.60
N GLY A 247 -12.27 -2.51 8.37
CA GLY A 247 -12.92 -1.42 7.65
C GLY A 247 -12.00 -0.59 6.75
N ASN A 248 -10.76 -1.03 6.49
CA ASN A 248 -9.79 -0.33 5.64
C ASN A 248 -9.03 -1.32 4.75
N PRO A 249 -9.67 -1.90 3.71
CA PRO A 249 -9.14 -3.06 2.98
C PRO A 249 -7.74 -2.86 2.41
N TYR A 250 -7.37 -1.64 2.02
CA TYR A 250 -6.12 -1.37 1.31
C TYR A 250 -5.09 -0.65 2.17
N THR A 251 -5.50 0.09 3.22
CA THR A 251 -4.57 0.82 4.09
C THR A 251 -4.39 0.19 5.48
N GLY A 252 -5.31 -0.67 5.92
CA GLY A 252 -5.36 -1.18 7.29
C GLY A 252 -4.12 -1.97 7.72
N GLY A 253 -3.62 -2.87 6.87
CA GLY A 253 -2.41 -3.65 7.15
C GLY A 253 -1.16 -2.77 7.30
N TRP A 254 -1.06 -1.73 6.47
CA TRP A 254 0.06 -0.79 6.49
C TRP A 254 -0.02 0.19 7.66
N ALA A 255 -1.21 0.59 8.07
CA ALA A 255 -1.42 1.33 9.31
C ALA A 255 -1.02 0.51 10.54
N ALA A 256 -1.35 -0.79 10.55
CA ALA A 256 -0.91 -1.71 11.61
C ALA A 256 0.63 -1.87 11.64
N LEU A 257 1.28 -1.92 10.47
CA LEU A 257 2.73 -1.89 10.38
C LEU A 257 3.31 -0.60 10.96
N GLY A 258 2.75 0.57 10.61
CA GLY A 258 3.18 1.84 11.18
C GLY A 258 3.05 1.89 12.71
N ALA A 259 1.95 1.38 13.25
CA ALA A 259 1.77 1.26 14.70
C ALA A 259 2.78 0.31 15.35
N ALA A 260 3.14 -0.79 14.68
CA ALA A 260 4.16 -1.71 15.16
C ALA A 260 5.58 -1.12 15.12
N LEU A 261 5.89 -0.25 14.14
CA LEU A 261 7.15 0.49 14.09
C LEU A 261 7.28 1.51 15.23
N ALA A 262 6.17 2.14 15.61
CA ALA A 262 6.13 3.12 16.70
C ALA A 262 6.14 2.48 18.09
N ASP A 263 5.98 1.15 18.21
CA ASP A 263 5.96 0.42 19.48
C ASP A 263 7.40 0.13 19.96
N PRO A 264 7.89 0.76 21.05
CA PRO A 264 9.25 0.56 21.54
C PRO A 264 9.52 -0.89 21.96
N GLY A 265 8.48 -1.64 22.33
CA GLY A 265 8.57 -3.05 22.71
C GLY A 265 8.89 -3.98 21.53
N LEU A 266 8.75 -3.50 20.29
CA LEU A 266 8.96 -4.32 19.09
C LEU A 266 10.26 -4.00 18.33
N VAL A 267 11.04 -3.01 18.76
CA VAL A 267 12.26 -2.55 18.05
C VAL A 267 13.22 -3.69 17.74
N GLY A 268 13.46 -4.58 18.72
CA GLY A 268 14.38 -5.72 18.58
C GLY A 268 13.79 -6.97 17.90
N LEU A 269 12.51 -6.97 17.51
CA LEU A 269 11.83 -8.15 16.96
C LEU A 269 11.65 -8.02 15.44
N PRO A 270 11.78 -9.12 14.66
CA PRO A 270 11.37 -9.12 13.25
C PRO A 270 9.88 -8.86 13.11
N LEU A 271 9.46 -8.27 11.99
CA LEU A 271 8.05 -8.00 11.69
C LEU A 271 7.67 -8.68 10.38
N ALA A 272 6.49 -9.28 10.31
CA ALA A 272 5.90 -9.73 9.05
C ALA A 272 4.50 -9.12 8.90
N LEU A 273 4.14 -8.72 7.68
CA LEU A 273 2.76 -8.33 7.32
C LEU A 273 2.29 -9.31 6.25
N ALA A 274 1.14 -9.94 6.50
CA ALA A 274 0.44 -10.75 5.51
C ALA A 274 -0.92 -10.15 5.22
N ASP A 275 -1.35 -10.20 3.95
CA ASP A 275 -2.71 -9.84 3.57
C ASP A 275 -3.20 -10.69 2.40
N HIS A 276 -4.52 -10.81 2.28
CA HIS A 276 -5.16 -11.60 1.25
C HIS A 276 -6.08 -10.70 0.42
N GLU A 277 -6.03 -10.84 -0.90
CA GLU A 277 -6.97 -10.24 -1.85
C GLU A 277 -7.94 -11.32 -2.37
N PRO A 278 -9.15 -11.43 -1.79
CA PRO A 278 -10.08 -12.50 -2.13
C PRO A 278 -10.61 -12.46 -3.57
N GLU A 279 -10.55 -11.33 -4.28
CA GLU A 279 -11.02 -11.29 -5.68
C GLU A 279 -10.07 -12.00 -6.62
N THR A 280 -8.76 -11.97 -6.30
CA THR A 280 -7.71 -12.60 -7.09
C THR A 280 -7.19 -13.91 -6.46
N GLY A 281 -7.58 -14.19 -5.21
CA GLY A 281 -7.04 -15.29 -4.42
C GLY A 281 -5.56 -15.09 -4.07
N ARG A 282 -5.04 -13.86 -4.14
CA ARG A 282 -3.63 -13.58 -3.88
C ARG A 282 -3.40 -13.40 -2.39
N LEU A 283 -2.50 -14.20 -1.82
CA LEU A 283 -1.96 -14.03 -0.47
C LEU A 283 -0.53 -13.49 -0.58
N ASP A 284 -0.28 -12.35 0.04
CA ASP A 284 1.03 -11.71 0.06
C ASP A 284 1.60 -11.69 1.48
N LEU A 285 2.92 -11.82 1.59
CA LEU A 285 3.65 -11.70 2.85
C LEU A 285 4.95 -10.91 2.63
N ALA A 286 5.15 -9.87 3.45
CA ALA A 286 6.39 -9.10 3.53
C ALA A 286 7.01 -9.31 4.92
N HIS A 287 8.31 -9.56 4.97
CA HIS A 287 9.05 -9.81 6.22
C HIS A 287 10.25 -8.86 6.31
N TRP A 288 10.34 -8.17 7.45
CA TRP A 288 11.41 -7.22 7.78
C TRP A 288 12.23 -7.70 8.97
N ALA A 289 13.52 -7.42 8.91
CA ALA A 289 14.44 -7.67 10.00
C ALA A 289 14.09 -6.84 11.27
N PRO A 290 14.67 -7.20 12.43
CA PRO A 290 14.77 -6.29 13.56
C PRO A 290 15.33 -4.93 13.14
N ALA A 291 14.97 -3.88 13.89
CA ALA A 291 15.52 -2.57 13.63
C ALA A 291 17.00 -2.55 14.03
N GLU A 292 17.85 -2.10 13.12
CA GLU A 292 19.26 -1.85 13.39
C GLU A 292 19.50 -0.34 13.26
N PRO A 293 20.26 0.28 14.17
CA PRO A 293 20.67 1.67 13.98
C PRO A 293 21.53 1.79 12.72
N ALA A 294 21.36 2.88 11.99
CA ALA A 294 22.29 3.25 10.93
C ALA A 294 23.72 3.38 11.53
N PRO A 295 24.74 2.78 10.88
CA PRO A 295 26.12 2.83 11.36
C PRO A 295 26.72 4.24 11.38
#